data_AF-A0A8T3PZT5-F1
#
_entry.id   AF-A0A8T3PZT5-F1
#
_cell.length_a   1.000
_cell.length_b   1.000
_cell.length_c   1.000
_cell.angle_alpha   90.00
_cell.angle_beta   90.00
_cell.angle_gamma   90.00
#
_symmetry.space_group_name_H-M   'P 1'
#
loop_
_entity.id
_entity.type
_entity.pdbx_description
1 polymer ?
#
loop_
_entity_poly.entity_id
_entity_poly.type
_entity_poly.pdbx_seq_one_letter_code
_entity_poly.pdbx_strand_id
1 'polypeptide(L)'
;DVHAERATYPQRKERLMAELREQAPTAIAGHDVVRSLELDTNDGFKWWTEDGSWLLVRFSGTEPLVRVYVEATGAERRDAMLAEGELLVRGES
;
A
#
# COMPACT_ATOMS: atom_id res chain seq x y z
N ASP A 1 -4.71 -6.91 -6.63
CA ASP A 1 -4.94 -7.70 -5.40
C ASP A 1 -3.76 -8.62 -5.15
N VAL A 2 -3.26 -8.62 -3.92
CA VAL A 2 -2.16 -9.47 -3.46
C VAL A 2 -2.75 -10.50 -2.52
N HIS A 3 -2.87 -11.74 -3.00
CA HIS A 3 -3.41 -12.85 -2.23
C HIS A 3 -2.39 -13.40 -1.24
N ALA A 4 -2.89 -13.86 -0.09
CA ALA A 4 -2.12 -14.55 0.93
C ALA A 4 -2.85 -15.86 1.32
N GLU A 5 -2.12 -16.75 1.99
CA GLU A 5 -2.74 -17.93 2.56
C GLU A 5 -3.65 -17.55 3.74
N ARG A 6 -4.86 -18.09 3.77
CA ARG A 6 -5.84 -17.78 4.82
C ARG A 6 -5.32 -18.06 6.23
N ALA A 7 -4.52 -19.12 6.39
CA ALA A 7 -3.98 -19.53 7.67
C ALA A 7 -2.98 -18.53 8.28
N THR A 8 -2.24 -17.79 7.43
CA THR A 8 -1.18 -16.86 7.85
C THR A 8 -1.57 -15.39 7.67
N TYR A 9 -2.69 -15.12 6.97
CA TYR A 9 -3.14 -13.77 6.68
C TYR A 9 -3.37 -12.89 7.92
N PRO A 10 -3.98 -13.35 9.04
CA PRO A 10 -4.16 -12.50 10.21
C PRO A 10 -2.84 -11.96 10.77
N GLN A 11 -1.84 -12.82 10.95
CA GLN A 11 -0.53 -12.44 11.48
C GLN A 11 0.22 -11.54 10.49
N ARG A 12 0.11 -11.85 9.20
CA ARG A 12 0.68 -11.03 8.12
C ARG A 12 0.04 -9.64 8.08
N LYS A 13 -1.28 -9.54 8.24
CA LYS A 13 -2.00 -8.27 8.29
C LYS A 13 -1.54 -7.43 9.49
N GLU A 14 -1.49 -8.02 10.68
CA GLU A 14 -1.05 -7.32 11.90
C GLU A 14 0.38 -6.79 11.73
N ARG A 15 1.30 -7.62 11.24
CA ARG A 15 2.68 -7.22 10.99
C ARG A 15 2.78 -6.08 9.97
N LEU A 16 2.19 -6.22 8.80
CA LEU A 16 2.25 -5.20 7.74
C LEU A 16 1.57 -3.89 8.17
N MET A 17 0.47 -3.95 8.93
CA MET A 17 -0.17 -2.75 9.49
C MET A 17 0.75 -2.01 10.46
N ALA A 18 1.50 -2.73 11.30
CA ALA A 18 2.48 -2.12 12.20
C ALA A 18 3.68 -1.55 11.42
N GLU A 19 4.25 -2.32 10.50
CA GLU A 19 5.38 -1.91 9.66
C GLU A 19 5.06 -0.65 8.86
N LEU A 20 3.93 -0.59 8.15
CA LEU A 20 3.55 0.58 7.35
C LEU A 20 3.18 1.80 8.18
N ARG A 21 2.79 1.61 9.45
CA ARG A 21 2.51 2.70 10.38
C ARG A 21 3.81 3.31 10.92
N GLU A 22 4.78 2.47 11.27
CA GLU A 22 6.07 2.89 11.83
C GLU A 22 7.03 3.38 10.74
N GLN A 23 6.97 2.74 9.56
CA GLN A 23 7.86 2.93 8.43
C GLN A 23 7.05 3.28 7.18
N ALA A 24 6.29 4.37 7.26
CA ALA A 24 5.57 4.89 6.11
C ALA A 24 6.57 5.27 4.98
N PRO A 25 6.28 4.93 3.72
CA PRO A 25 7.13 5.30 2.59
C PRO A 25 7.27 6.81 2.49
N THR A 26 8.51 7.28 2.31
CA THR A 26 8.83 8.69 2.04
C THR A 26 8.87 9.01 0.55
N ALA A 27 8.95 7.99 -0.29
CA ALA A 27 8.84 8.08 -1.74
C ALA A 27 8.09 6.85 -2.28
N ILE A 28 7.46 6.99 -3.44
CA ILE A 28 6.80 5.91 -4.18
C ILE A 28 7.18 6.07 -5.66
N ALA A 29 7.73 5.01 -6.24
CA ALA A 29 8.23 4.95 -7.62
C ALA A 29 9.23 6.07 -7.94
N GLY A 30 10.08 6.41 -6.97
CA GLY A 30 11.05 7.50 -7.09
C GLY A 30 10.46 8.91 -6.95
N HIS A 31 9.21 9.05 -6.51
CA HIS A 31 8.56 10.34 -6.28
C HIS A 31 8.25 10.57 -4.81
N ASP A 32 8.57 11.77 -4.30
CA ASP A 32 8.41 12.10 -2.89
C ASP A 32 6.94 12.04 -2.46
N VAL A 33 6.71 11.42 -1.30
CA VAL A 33 5.41 11.40 -0.62
C VAL A 33 5.25 12.70 0.14
N VAL A 34 4.27 13.50 -0.28
CA VAL A 34 3.97 14.81 0.32
C VAL A 34 2.85 14.74 1.38
N ARG A 35 2.10 13.63 1.41
CA ARG A 35 1.05 13.38 2.40
C ARG A 35 0.89 11.89 2.66
N SER A 36 0.72 11.55 3.92
CA SER A 36 0.38 10.21 4.40
C SER A 36 -0.92 10.28 5.20
N LEU A 37 -1.77 9.27 5.02
CA LEU A 37 -3.02 9.09 5.78
C LEU A 37 -3.15 7.63 6.16
N GLU A 38 -3.35 7.37 7.43
CA GLU A 38 -3.94 6.11 7.88
C GLU A 38 -5.47 6.21 7.83
N LEU A 39 -6.14 5.16 7.35
CA LEU A 39 -7.59 5.15 7.24
C LEU A 39 -8.25 4.93 8.61
N ASP A 40 -9.33 5.67 8.89
CA ASP A 40 -10.11 5.54 10.14
C ASP A 40 -10.70 4.13 10.35
N THR A 41 -10.84 3.35 9.27
CA THR A 41 -11.28 1.95 9.29
C THR A 41 -10.23 0.97 9.80
N ASN A 42 -9.01 1.45 10.13
CA ASN A 42 -7.87 0.66 10.59
C ASN A 42 -7.58 -0.55 9.67
N ASP A 43 -7.79 -0.34 8.36
CA ASP A 43 -7.65 -1.37 7.34
C ASP A 43 -6.77 -0.91 6.18
N GLY A 44 -6.01 0.18 6.31
CA GLY A 44 -5.20 0.65 5.21
C GLY A 44 -4.54 2.00 5.39
N PHE A 45 -3.78 2.36 4.36
CA PHE A 45 -3.00 3.59 4.28
C PHE A 45 -3.14 4.20 2.89
N LYS A 46 -3.08 5.52 2.82
CA LYS A 46 -3.05 6.28 1.57
C LYS A 46 -1.89 7.26 1.58
N TRP A 47 -1.17 7.31 0.48
CA TRP A 47 -0.06 8.23 0.26
C TRP A 47 -0.27 9.02 -1.02
N TRP A 48 0.13 10.29 -1.02
CA TRP A 48 0.09 11.16 -2.19
C TRP A 48 1.49 11.65 -2.52
N THR A 49 1.78 11.75 -3.81
CA THR A 49 3.00 12.36 -4.34
C THR A 49 2.77 13.81 -4.76
N GLU A 50 3.84 14.55 -4.99
CA GLU A 50 3.84 15.99 -5.32
C GLU A 50 2.94 16.40 -6.50
N ASP A 51 2.72 15.50 -7.46
CA ASP A 51 1.93 15.73 -8.66
C ASP A 51 0.43 15.40 -8.50
N GLY A 52 0.01 15.03 -7.28
CA GLY A 52 -1.35 14.62 -6.96
C GLY A 52 -1.66 13.14 -7.20
N SER A 53 -0.73 12.37 -7.75
CA SER A 53 -0.85 10.91 -7.84
C SER A 53 -0.93 10.29 -6.43
N TRP A 54 -1.55 9.13 -6.31
CA TRP A 54 -1.70 8.46 -5.02
C TRP A 54 -1.64 6.94 -5.09
N LEU A 55 -1.21 6.35 -3.98
CA LEU A 55 -1.21 4.91 -3.71
C LEU A 55 -2.11 4.65 -2.48
N LEU A 56 -2.99 3.66 -2.56
CA LEU A 56 -3.86 3.23 -1.48
C LEU A 56 -3.72 1.72 -1.27
N VAL A 57 -3.38 1.34 -0.05
CA VAL A 57 -3.32 -0.06 0.39
C VAL A 57 -4.51 -0.32 1.32
N ARG A 58 -5.24 -1.42 1.08
CA ARG A 58 -6.33 -1.88 1.96
C ARG A 58 -6.27 -3.37 2.26
N PHE A 59 -6.27 -3.72 3.53
CA PHE A 59 -6.31 -5.08 4.05
C PHE A 59 -7.76 -5.57 4.10
N SER A 60 -8.08 -6.61 3.33
CA SER A 60 -9.43 -7.17 3.34
C SER A 60 -9.78 -7.77 4.71
N GLY A 61 -11.01 -7.54 5.17
CA GLY A 61 -11.54 -8.13 6.41
C GLY A 61 -12.17 -9.51 6.23
N THR A 62 -12.58 -9.84 5.01
CA THR A 62 -13.36 -11.06 4.70
C THR A 62 -12.57 -12.06 3.85
N GLU A 63 -11.59 -11.58 3.10
CA GLU A 63 -10.77 -12.37 2.19
C GLU A 63 -9.29 -12.27 2.58
N PRO A 64 -8.48 -13.32 2.35
CA PRO A 64 -7.06 -13.31 2.67
C PRO A 64 -6.27 -12.61 1.55
N LEU A 65 -6.49 -11.30 1.40
CA LEU A 65 -5.84 -10.49 0.39
C LEU A 65 -5.65 -9.04 0.83
N VAL A 66 -4.69 -8.38 0.21
CA VAL A 66 -4.46 -6.93 0.30
C VAL A 66 -4.74 -6.30 -1.06
N ARG A 67 -5.49 -5.21 -1.09
CA ARG A 67 -5.81 -4.45 -2.30
C ARG A 67 -4.86 -3.27 -2.42
N VAL A 68 -4.34 -3.08 -3.63
CA VAL A 68 -3.46 -1.95 -3.98
C VAL A 68 -4.17 -1.17 -5.08
N TYR A 69 -4.38 0.11 -4.86
CA TYR A 69 -5.01 1.02 -5.80
C TYR A 69 -4.07 2.18 -6.10
N VAL A 70 -4.01 2.58 -7.36
CA VAL A 70 -3.18 3.68 -7.82
C VAL A 70 -3.99 4.58 -8.73
N GLU A 71 -3.80 5.88 -8.58
CA GLU A 71 -4.13 6.89 -9.59
C GLU A 71 -2.87 7.70 -9.85
N ALA A 72 -2.53 7.89 -11.12
CA ALA A 72 -1.31 8.59 -11.48
C ALA A 72 -1.46 9.40 -12.77
N THR A 73 -0.57 10.39 -12.92
CA THR A 73 -0.44 11.28 -14.09
C THR A 73 0.15 10.60 -15.33
N GLY A 74 -0.21 9.34 -15.60
CA GLY A 74 0.27 8.58 -16.76
C GLY A 74 0.34 7.08 -16.51
N ALA A 75 0.35 6.30 -17.59
CA ALA A 75 0.38 4.83 -17.51
C ALA A 75 1.70 4.31 -16.92
N GLU A 76 2.84 4.85 -17.35
CA GLU A 76 4.16 4.43 -16.86
C GLU A 76 4.30 4.63 -15.35
N ARG A 77 3.92 5.83 -14.86
CA ARG A 77 3.91 6.14 -13.43
C ARG A 77 2.94 5.26 -12.67
N ARG A 78 1.72 5.06 -13.18
CA ARG A 78 0.72 4.17 -12.58
C ARG A 78 1.31 2.77 -12.40
N ASP A 79 1.95 2.23 -13.43
CA ASP A 79 2.46 0.86 -13.42
C ASP A 79 3.66 0.72 -12.46
N ALA A 80 4.54 1.71 -12.41
CA ALA A 80 5.64 1.76 -11.44
C ALA A 80 5.14 1.85 -9.99
N MET A 81 4.19 2.74 -9.70
CA MET A 81 3.59 2.88 -8.37
C MET A 81 2.82 1.61 -7.97
N LEU A 82 2.16 0.94 -8.92
CA LEU A 82 1.44 -0.30 -8.66
C LEU A 82 2.40 -1.43 -8.30
N ALA A 83 3.50 -1.56 -9.04
CA ALA A 83 4.54 -2.55 -8.77
C ALA A 83 5.17 -2.33 -7.37
N GLU A 84 5.51 -1.09 -7.03
CA GLU A 84 6.05 -0.77 -5.70
C GLU A 84 5.03 -1.01 -4.59
N GLY A 85 3.77 -0.63 -4.81
CA GLY A 85 2.68 -0.92 -3.89
C GLY A 85 2.48 -2.41 -3.64
N GLU A 86 2.63 -3.25 -4.67
CA GLU A 86 2.61 -4.70 -4.51
C GLU A 86 3.81 -5.22 -3.69
N LEU A 87 5.02 -4.70 -3.92
CA LEU A 87 6.21 -5.09 -3.17
C LEU A 87 6.09 -4.75 -1.68
N LEU A 88 5.64 -3.52 -1.37
CA LEU A 88 5.39 -3.05 0.00
C LEU A 88 4.47 -4.01 0.75
N VAL A 89 3.38 -4.46 0.12
CA VAL A 89 2.42 -5.35 0.79
C VAL A 89 2.76 -6.82 0.67
N ARG A 90 3.80 -7.20 -0.11
CA ARG A 90 4.37 -8.55 -0.13
C ARG A 90 5.27 -8.81 1.08
N GLY A 91 5.87 -7.75 1.63
CA GLY A 91 6.84 -7.80 2.73
C GLY A 91 8.26 -8.08 2.26
N GLU A 92 8.60 -7.64 1.03
CA GLU A 92 9.93 -7.81 0.41
C GLU A 92 10.70 -6.47 0.30
N SER A 93 10.19 -5.42 0.95
CA SER A 93 10.75 -4.07 0.94
C SER A 93 11.59 -3.78 2.17
#